data_AF-A0A087H496-F1
#
_entry.id   AF-A0A087H496-F1
#
_cell.length_a   1.000
_cell.length_b   1.000
_cell.length_c   1.000
_cell.angle_alpha   90.00
_cell.angle_beta   90.00
_cell.angle_gamma   90.00
#
_symmetry.space_group_name_H-M   'P 1'
#
loop_
_entity.id
_entity.type
_entity.pdbx_description
1 polymer ?
#
loop_
_entity_poly.entity_id
_entity_poly.type
_entity_poly.pdbx_seq_one_letter_code
_entity_poly.pdbx_strand_id
1 'polypeptide(L)' 'MVGSAIKLAMTKPKIQTADIQAAVGWGIAAGAGAIWVVQPFGWIKKTFIDKPVTEEQ' A
#
# COMPACT_ATOMS: atom_id res chain seq x y z
N MET A 1 -45.29 -1.43 -3.59
CA MET A 1 -43.94 -1.81 -3.11
C MET A 1 -42.89 -1.77 -4.24
N VAL A 2 -42.94 -0.77 -5.13
CA VAL A 2 -41.98 -0.56 -6.24
C VAL A 2 -41.50 0.89 -6.11
N GLY A 3 -40.48 1.12 -5.29
CA GLY A 3 -39.98 2.48 -5.04
C GLY A 3 -38.69 2.51 -4.23
N SER A 4 -38.49 1.54 -3.34
CA SER A 4 -37.22 1.38 -2.60
C SER A 4 -36.08 0.83 -3.46
N ALA A 5 -36.36 -0.05 -4.43
CA ALA A 5 -35.33 -0.74 -5.20
C ALA A 5 -34.53 0.18 -6.14
N ILE A 6 -35.16 1.25 -6.66
CA ILE A 6 -34.50 2.15 -7.63
C ILE A 6 -33.50 3.10 -6.94
N LYS A 7 -33.68 3.42 -5.65
CA LYS A 7 -32.75 4.29 -4.91
C LYS A 7 -31.39 3.64 -4.63
N LEU A 8 -31.32 2.31 -4.55
CA LEU A 8 -30.08 1.58 -4.29
C LEU A 8 -29.18 1.51 -5.54
N ALA A 9 -29.75 1.55 -6.74
CA ALA A 9 -29.00 1.50 -8.00
C ALA A 9 -28.29 2.81 -8.35
N MET A 10 -28.62 3.93 -7.68
CA MET A 10 -28.03 5.26 -7.94
C MET A 10 -27.03 5.74 -6.86
N THR A 11 -26.70 4.91 -5.87
CA THR A 11 -25.66 5.28 -4.91
C THR A 11 -24.29 5.07 -5.53
N LYS A 12 -23.75 6.17 -6.10
CA LYS A 12 -22.34 6.31 -6.47
C LYS A 12 -21.47 5.71 -5.36
N PRO A 13 -20.52 4.81 -5.63
CA PRO A 13 -19.71 4.17 -4.59
C PRO A 13 -18.93 5.28 -3.88
N LYS A 14 -19.40 5.65 -2.69
CA LYS A 14 -18.67 6.55 -1.81
C LYS A 14 -17.53 5.70 -1.27
N ILE A 15 -16.36 5.84 -1.86
CA ILE A 15 -15.14 5.27 -1.30
C ILE A 15 -15.03 5.85 0.10
N GLN A 16 -15.23 5.01 1.12
CA GLN A 16 -15.19 5.46 2.49
C GLN A 16 -13.73 5.68 2.84
N THR A 17 -13.43 6.80 3.49
CA THR A 17 -12.07 7.08 3.97
C THR A 17 -11.55 5.96 4.86
N ALA A 18 -12.45 5.29 5.59
CA ALA A 18 -12.16 4.09 6.38
C ALA A 18 -11.63 2.92 5.52
N ASP A 19 -12.21 2.68 4.34
CA ASP A 19 -11.77 1.62 3.44
C ASP A 19 -10.38 1.92 2.86
N ILE A 20 -10.12 3.18 2.53
CA ILE A 20 -8.78 3.63 2.08
C ILE A 20 -7.76 3.44 3.21
N GLN A 21 -8.10 3.87 4.42
CA GLN A 21 -7.23 3.73 5.57
C GLN A 21 -6.95 2.26 5.90
N ALA A 22 -7.97 1.39 5.80
CA ALA A 22 -7.81 -0.04 5.96
C ALA A 22 -6.91 -0.64 4.87
N ALA A 23 -7.11 -0.27 3.60
CA ALA A 23 -6.27 -0.74 2.50
C ALA A 23 -4.81 -0.30 2.66
N VAL A 24 -4.57 0.95 3.08
CA VAL A 24 -3.23 1.45 3.40
C VAL A 24 -2.65 0.68 4.58
N GLY A 25 -3.42 0.49 5.65
CA GLY A 25 -2.97 -0.25 6.84
C GLY A 25 -2.57 -1.69 6.53
N TRP A 26 -3.41 -2.42 5.79
CA TRP A 26 -3.11 -3.78 5.34
C TRP A 26 -1.96 -3.82 4.33
N GLY A 27 -1.85 -2.82 3.46
CA GLY A 27 -0.72 -2.68 2.54
C GLY A 27 0.61 -2.51 3.27
N ILE A 28 0.65 -1.67 4.31
CA ILE A 28 1.83 -1.50 5.17
C ILE A 28 2.14 -2.80 5.90
N ALA A 29 1.13 -3.47 6.47
CA ALA A 29 1.34 -4.73 7.18
C ALA A 29 1.90 -5.83 6.25
N ALA A 30 1.37 -5.96 5.04
CA ALA A 30 1.86 -6.91 4.04
C ALA A 30 3.27 -6.55 3.57
N GLY A 31 3.55 -5.26 3.33
CA GLY A 31 4.88 -4.78 2.94
C GLY A 31 5.92 -5.03 4.02
N ALA A 32 5.61 -4.70 5.27
CA ALA A 32 6.47 -4.97 6.42
C ALA A 32 6.69 -6.46 6.62
N GLY A 33 5.64 -7.29 6.45
CA GLY A 33 5.75 -8.75 6.50
C GLY A 33 6.65 -9.31 5.40
N ALA A 34 6.55 -8.81 4.17
CA ALA A 34 7.42 -9.21 3.07
C ALA A 34 8.88 -8.83 3.32
N ILE A 35 9.13 -7.62 3.82
CA ILE A 35 10.47 -7.17 4.23
C ILE A 35 11.00 -8.06 5.35
N TRP A 36 10.15 -8.47 6.30
CA TRP A 36 10.54 -9.37 7.38
C TRP A 36 10.89 -10.78 6.89
N VAL A 37 10.14 -11.33 5.93
CA VAL A 37 10.39 -12.68 5.40
C VAL A 37 11.62 -12.73 4.51
N VAL A 38 11.77 -11.77 3.59
CA VAL A 38 12.89 -11.75 2.64
C VAL A 38 14.17 -11.19 3.28
N GLN A 39 14.04 -10.49 4.40
CA GLN A 39 15.11 -9.76 5.09
C GLN A 39 16.10 -9.06 4.12
N PRO A 40 15.61 -8.22 3.18
CA PRO A 40 16.46 -7.65 2.12
C PRO A 40 17.40 -6.54 2.62
N PHE A 41 17.64 -6.44 3.93
CA PHE A 41 18.40 -5.35 4.55
C PHE A 41 19.84 -5.23 4.03
N GLY A 42 20.48 -6.35 3.66
CA GLY A 42 21.82 -6.32 3.07
C GLY A 42 21.86 -5.63 1.70
N TRP A 43 20.84 -5.87 0.86
CA TRP A 43 20.66 -5.19 -0.42
C TRP A 43 20.25 -3.74 -0.21
N ILE A 44 19.28 -3.46 0.67
CA ILE A 44 18.81 -2.08 0.97
C ILE A 44 19.97 -1.19 1.42
N LYS A 45 20.86 -1.69 2.28
CA LYS A 45 22.04 -0.93 2.72
C LYS A 45 22.93 -0.56 1.54
N LYS A 46 23.22 -1.52 0.66
CA LYS A 46 24.04 -1.28 -0.53
C LYS A 46 23.38 -0.34 -1.55
N THR A 47 22.04 -0.30 -1.60
CA THR A 47 21.33 0.51 -2.60
C THR A 47 20.96 1.91 -2.11
N PHE A 48 20.71 2.08 -0.80
CA PHE A 48 20.18 3.33 -0.25
C PHE A 48 21.04 3.97 0.84
N ILE A 49 21.92 3.22 1.52
CA ILE A 49 22.78 3.76 2.59
C ILE A 49 24.21 3.95 2.11
N ASP A 50 24.78 2.95 1.45
CA ASP A 50 26.02 3.08 0.71
C ASP A 50 25.68 3.87 -0.56
N LYS A 51 25.84 5.20 -0.51
CA LYS A 51 25.91 6.02 -1.72
C LYS A 51 26.88 5.30 -2.67
N PRO A 52 26.57 5.07 -3.96
CA PRO A 52 27.57 4.53 -4.87
C PRO A 52 28.78 5.45 -4.71
N VAL A 53 29.90 4.87 -4.25
CA VAL A 53 31.16 5.59 -4.26
C VAL A 53 31.28 6.07 -5.70
N THR A 54 31.19 7.38 -5.88
CA THR A 54 31.67 8.04 -7.09
C THR A 54 33.15 7.71 -7.10
N GLU A 55 33.50 6.52 -7.58
CA GLU A 55 34.82 6.28 -8.12
C GLU A 55 34.86 7.21 -9.33
N GLU A 56 35.47 8.37 -9.10
CA GLU A 56 35.99 9.23 -10.13
C GLU A 56 36.88 8.35 -11.02
N GLN A 57 36.31 7.85 -12.12
CA GLN A 57 37.05 7.33 -13.28
C GLN A 57 36.79 8.26 -14.46
#